data_AF-A0A924R057-F1
#
_entry.id   AF-A0A924R057-F1
#
_cell.length_a   1.000
_cell.length_b   1.000
_cell.length_c   1.000
_cell.angle_alpha   90.00
_cell.angle_beta   90.00
_cell.angle_gamma   90.00
#
_symmetry.space_group_name_H-M   'P 1'
#
loop_
_entity.id
_entity.type
_entity.pdbx_description
1 polymer ?
#
loop_
_entity_poly.entity_id
_entity_poly.type
_entity_poly.pdbx_seq_one_letter_code
_entity_poly.pdbx_strand_id
1 'polypeptide(L)' 'MTVTKTANAAPIPILTYHQIAQAPSKGAPYRSLYVAPEDFARQMKFLALLGYRGLSMGDLQPYLRGKRHGKVVG' A
#
# COMPACT_ATOMS: atom_id res chain seq x y z
N MET A 1 30.74 6.84 4.87
CA MET A 1 30.32 5.62 4.15
C MET A 1 28.83 5.71 3.89
N THR A 2 28.39 5.73 2.63
CA THR A 2 26.96 5.80 2.29
C THR A 2 26.39 4.38 2.27
N VAL A 3 25.48 4.08 3.19
CA VAL A 3 24.79 2.78 3.20
C VAL A 3 23.67 2.82 2.17
N THR A 4 23.74 1.96 1.16
CA THR A 4 22.66 1.77 0.19
C THR A 4 21.42 1.23 0.92
N LYS A 5 20.38 2.06 1.06
CA LYS A 5 19.13 1.68 1.74
C LYS A 5 18.23 0.77 0.90
N THR A 6 18.33 0.86 -0.43
CA THR A 6 17.60 0.01 -1.39
C THR A 6 18.41 -0.10 -2.68
N ALA A 7 18.38 -1.27 -3.30
CA ALA A 7 18.91 -1.55 -4.63
C ALA A 7 17.78 -1.74 -5.67
N ASN A 8 16.52 -1.46 -5.29
CA ASN A 8 15.41 -1.49 -6.23
C ASN A 8 15.53 -0.34 -7.24
N ALA A 9 15.28 -0.63 -8.52
CA ALA A 9 15.36 0.35 -9.60
C ALA A 9 14.20 1.37 -9.58
N ALA A 10 13.07 1.04 -8.94
CA ALA A 10 11.91 1.92 -8.82
C ALA A 10 11.35 1.94 -7.38
N PRO A 11 10.69 3.02 -6.93
CA PRO A 11 10.04 3.06 -5.63
C PRO A 11 8.95 1.99 -5.49
N ILE A 12 8.82 1.42 -4.28
CA ILE A 12 7.70 0.56 -3.91
C ILE A 12 6.68 1.40 -3.13
N PRO A 13 5.44 1.53 -3.60
CA PRO A 13 4.39 2.23 -2.85
C PRO A 13 4.05 1.49 -1.56
N ILE A 14 3.92 2.25 -0.46
CA ILE A 14 3.38 1.78 0.82
C ILE A 14 2.02 2.43 1.01
N LEU A 15 0.95 1.62 1.04
CA LEU A 15 -0.42 2.14 1.12
C LEU A 15 -0.86 2.25 2.57
N THR A 16 -1.06 3.48 3.04
CA THR A 16 -1.45 3.74 4.42
C THR A 16 -2.95 3.96 4.52
N TYR A 17 -3.63 3.09 5.27
CA TYR A 17 -5.02 3.25 5.67
C TYR A 17 -5.10 3.47 7.18
N HIS A 18 -6.05 4.29 7.62
CA HIS A 18 -6.23 4.58 9.04
C HIS A 18 -7.43 3.81 9.60
N GLN A 19 -8.62 3.99 9.02
CA GLN A 19 -9.85 3.35 9.47
C GLN A 19 -10.60 2.76 8.28
N ILE A 20 -10.93 1.47 8.34
CA ILE A 20 -11.78 0.79 7.34
C ILE A 20 -13.14 0.54 8.00
N ALA A 21 -14.01 1.55 7.95
CA ALA A 21 -15.30 1.56 8.62
C ALA A 21 -16.20 2.65 8.01
N GLN A 22 -17.50 2.60 8.32
CA GLN A 22 -18.43 3.64 7.93
C GLN A 22 -18.00 4.99 8.54
N ALA A 23 -17.93 6.03 7.70
CA ALA A 23 -17.47 7.33 8.14
C ALA A 23 -18.47 8.00 9.12
N PRO A 24 -17.99 8.55 10.26
CA PRO A 24 -18.83 9.17 11.30
C PRO A 24 -19.41 10.49 10.83
N SER A 25 -20.59 10.91 11.30
CA SER A 25 -21.37 12.06 10.79
C SER A 25 -20.56 13.30 10.33
N LYS A 26 -21.09 14.05 9.34
CA LYS A 26 -20.41 15.24 8.80
C LYS A 26 -20.04 16.22 9.93
N GLY A 27 -18.80 16.70 9.90
CA GLY A 27 -18.23 17.57 10.95
C GLY A 27 -17.46 16.82 12.03
N ALA A 28 -17.54 15.49 12.10
CA ALA A 28 -16.72 14.70 13.01
C ALA A 28 -15.21 14.87 12.70
N PRO A 29 -14.36 15.00 13.74
CA PRO A 29 -12.91 15.06 13.56
C PRO A 29 -12.37 13.85 12.77
N TYR A 30 -11.39 14.11 11.90
CA TYR A 30 -10.70 13.08 11.12
C TYR A 30 -11.59 12.19 10.24
N ARG A 31 -12.80 12.65 9.86
CA ARG A 31 -13.69 11.91 8.95
C ARG A 31 -13.00 11.52 7.63
N SER A 32 -12.06 12.31 7.14
CA SER A 32 -11.30 12.03 5.91
C SER A 32 -10.35 10.84 6.00
N LEU A 33 -10.08 10.31 7.21
CA LEU A 33 -9.22 9.14 7.43
C LEU A 33 -10.00 7.81 7.38
N TYR A 34 -11.32 7.87 7.18
CA TYR A 34 -12.19 6.71 7.05
C TYR A 34 -12.36 6.33 5.58
N VAL A 35 -12.21 5.04 5.31
CA VAL A 35 -12.55 4.42 4.03
C VAL A 35 -13.65 3.39 4.30
N ALA A 36 -14.78 3.48 3.60
CA ALA A 36 -15.84 2.50 3.77
C ALA A 36 -15.36 1.11 3.30
N PRO A 37 -15.78 0.00 3.93
CA PRO A 37 -15.33 -1.35 3.55
C PRO A 37 -15.53 -1.68 2.06
N GLU A 38 -16.64 -1.23 1.47
CA GLU A 38 -16.95 -1.41 0.06
C GLU A 38 -16.03 -0.60 -0.88
N ASP A 39 -15.60 0.59 -0.46
CA ASP A 39 -14.62 1.39 -1.20
C ASP A 39 -13.23 0.75 -1.11
N PHE A 40 -12.85 0.28 0.07
CA PHE A 40 -11.59 -0.43 0.26
C PHE A 40 -11.54 -1.70 -0.62
N ALA A 41 -12.60 -2.51 -0.64
CA ALA A 41 -12.69 -3.67 -1.50
C ALA A 41 -12.57 -3.33 -2.99
N ARG A 42 -13.19 -2.22 -3.44
CA ARG A 42 -13.04 -1.71 -4.81
C ARG A 42 -11.59 -1.31 -5.11
N GLN A 43 -10.92 -0.61 -4.21
CA GLN A 43 -9.52 -0.21 -4.36
C GLN A 43 -8.60 -1.44 -4.45
N MET A 44 -8.80 -2.44 -3.59
CA MET A 44 -8.02 -3.67 -3.63
C MET A 44 -8.25 -4.46 -4.92
N LYS A 45 -9.50 -4.55 -5.38
CA LYS A 45 -9.83 -5.18 -6.67
C LYS A 45 -9.19 -4.45 -7.84
N PHE A 46 -9.19 -3.12 -7.83
CA PHE A 46 -8.56 -2.31 -8.86
C PHE A 46 -7.04 -2.54 -8.92
N LEU A 47 -6.37 -2.59 -7.77
CA LEU A 47 -4.94 -2.93 -7.69
C LEU A 47 -4.66 -4.32 -8.27
N ALA A 48 -5.46 -5.32 -7.89
CA ALA A 48 -5.33 -6.67 -8.42
C ALA A 48 -5.50 -6.72 -9.96
N LEU A 49 -6.48 -5.99 -10.50
CA LEU A 49 -6.70 -5.89 -11.96
C LEU A 49 -5.52 -5.23 -12.68
N LEU A 50 -4.86 -4.25 -12.05
CA LEU A 50 -3.65 -3.61 -12.59
C LEU A 50 -2.39 -4.48 -12.45
N GLY A 51 -2.49 -5.65 -11.82
CA GLY A 51 -1.40 -6.59 -11.58
C GLY A 51 -0.55 -6.27 -10.34
N TYR A 52 -1.03 -5.39 -9.45
CA TYR A 52 -0.34 -5.14 -8.18
C TYR A 52 -0.57 -6.29 -7.20
N ARG A 53 0.48 -6.63 -6.45
CA ARG A 53 0.43 -7.60 -5.35
C ARG A 53 0.80 -6.94 -4.03
N GLY A 54 -0.10 -7.04 -3.04
CA GLY A 54 0.20 -6.68 -1.65
C GLY A 54 1.14 -7.73 -1.04
N LEU A 55 2.20 -7.26 -0.38
CA LEU A 55 3.24 -8.10 0.22
C LEU A 55 3.51 -7.69 1.66
N SER A 56 3.91 -8.66 2.48
CA SER A 56 4.45 -8.36 3.80
C SER A 56 5.81 -7.66 3.68
N MET A 57 6.26 -7.00 4.75
CA MET A 57 7.60 -6.39 4.80
C MET A 57 8.72 -7.41 4.55
N GLY A 58 8.54 -8.66 4.98
CA GLY A 58 9.49 -9.75 4.70
C GLY A 58 9.54 -10.09 3.21
N ASP A 59 8.37 -10.17 2.56
CA ASP A 59 8.27 -10.50 1.14
C ASP A 59 8.69 -9.35 0.22
N LEU A 60 8.75 -8.12 0.72
CA LEU A 60 9.32 -6.97 0.02
C LEU A 60 10.85 -6.99 -0.03
N GLN A 61 11.53 -7.70 0.88
CA GLN A 61 13.00 -7.72 0.95
C GLN A 61 13.71 -8.09 -0.37
N PRO A 62 13.28 -9.11 -1.13
CA PRO A 62 13.89 -9.42 -2.42
C PRO A 62 13.79 -8.28 -3.43
N TYR A 63 12.72 -7.49 -3.39
CA TYR A 63 12.52 -6.33 -4.27
C TYR A 63 13.40 -5.16 -3.83
N LEU A 64 13.44 -4.86 -2.53
CA LEU A 64 14.33 -3.84 -1.96
C LEU A 64 15.81 -4.12 -2.21
N ARG A 65 16.19 -5.41 -2.28
CA ARG A 65 17.57 -5.82 -2.59
C ARG A 65 17.85 -5.92 -4.10
N GLY A 66 16.90 -5.56 -4.96
CA GLY A 66 17.04 -5.64 -6.42
C GLY A 66 17.07 -7.07 -6.99
N LYS A 67 16.74 -8.09 -6.18
CA LYS A 67 16.72 -9.50 -6.60
C LYS A 67 15.44 -9.88 -7.35
N ARG A 68 14.38 -9.08 -7.20
CA ARG A 68 13.08 -9.24 -7.90
C ARG A 68 12.55 -7.87 -8.30
N HIS A 69 11.72 -7.85 -9.34
CA HIS A 69 11.04 -6.66 -9.83
C HIS A 69 9.58 -7.01 -10.14
N GLY A 70 8.69 -6.04 -10.00
CA GLY A 70 7.27 -6.23 -10.27
C GLY A 70 6.39 -5.14 -9.66
N LYS A 71 5.11 -5.16 -9.99
CA LYS A 71 4.10 -4.28 -9.38
C LYS A 71 3.73 -4.82 -8.00
N VAL A 72 4.39 -4.29 -6.97
CA VAL A 72 4.14 -4.68 -5.59
C VAL A 72 3.84 -3.47 -4.73
N VAL A 73 3.03 -3.66 -3.70
CA VAL A 73 2.75 -2.66 -2.66
C VAL A 73 2.97 -3.27 -1.29
N GLY A 74 3.39 -2.43 -0.34
CA GLY A 74 3.41 -2.73 1.09
C GLY A 74 2.25 -2.11 1.83
#